data_AF-A0A317U2I7-F1
#
_entry.id   AF-A0A317U2I7-F1
#
_cell.length_a   1.000
_cell.length_b   1.000
_cell.length_c   1.000
_cell.angle_alpha   90.00
_cell.angle_beta   90.00
_cell.angle_gamma   90.00
#
_symmetry.space_group_name_H-M   'P 1'
#
loop_
_entity.id
_entity.type
_entity.pdbx_description
1 polymer ?
#
loop_
_entity_poly.entity_id
_entity_poly.type
_entity_poly.pdbx_seq_one_letter_code
_entity_poly.pdbx_strand_id
1 'polypeptide(L)'
;MYAKASFYKQKNIDTYESISDEIKKALKLLGDKNEIDKKSFIEFLNLRQQDFYKALSKTTDHYERQRILEQYHRFANTLASCLSKPQNTAYIIDSYHNNKNYYPVGATKVIEEPIRHNISLAATILGAALIIASIAALWINPFITAILLPIGITMLAPGGTSLLIPDSLDTSEVKSLEKMIFQTGAKVNNPELSFDEVPGYNPQYATVL
;
A
#
# COMPACT_ATOMS: atom_id res chain seq x y z
N MET A 1 -40.69 -10.66 18.38
CA MET A 1 -39.60 -10.01 19.14
C MET A 1 -38.28 -10.62 18.71
N TYR A 2 -37.39 -9.81 18.13
CA TYR A 2 -36.17 -10.24 17.44
C TYR A 2 -35.11 -10.75 18.42
N ALA A 3 -34.66 -12.00 18.25
CA ALA A 3 -33.37 -12.44 18.77
C ALA A 3 -32.28 -11.98 17.80
N LYS A 4 -31.48 -11.01 18.23
CA LYS A 4 -30.23 -10.60 17.57
C LYS A 4 -29.26 -11.78 17.61
N ALA A 5 -29.12 -12.51 16.52
CA ALA A 5 -27.96 -13.35 16.28
C ALA A 5 -26.79 -12.43 15.91
N SER A 6 -25.96 -12.06 16.88
CA SER A 6 -24.66 -11.45 16.60
C SER A 6 -23.74 -12.52 16.03
N PHE A 7 -23.66 -12.58 14.70
CA PHE A 7 -22.61 -13.33 14.00
C PHE A 7 -21.27 -12.57 14.16
N TYR A 8 -20.64 -12.71 15.32
CA TYR A 8 -19.18 -12.64 15.37
C TYR A 8 -18.68 -13.97 14.78
N LYS A 9 -18.53 -13.99 13.46
CA LYS A 9 -17.82 -15.05 12.77
C LYS A 9 -16.40 -15.07 13.37
N GLN A 10 -16.10 -16.12 14.13
CA GLN A 10 -14.79 -16.42 14.70
C GLN A 10 -13.71 -16.05 13.68
N LYS A 11 -12.83 -15.08 14.01
CA LYS A 11 -11.68 -14.72 13.18
C LYS A 11 -10.76 -15.94 13.18
N ASN A 12 -10.89 -16.81 12.18
CA ASN A 12 -9.87 -17.82 11.91
C ASN A 12 -8.55 -17.07 11.72
N ILE A 13 -7.50 -17.53 12.39
CA ILE A 13 -6.16 -17.03 12.13
C ILE A 13 -5.78 -17.64 10.78
N ASP A 14 -5.98 -16.87 9.72
CA ASP A 14 -5.72 -17.31 8.35
C ASP A 14 -4.22 -17.62 8.22
N THR A 15 -3.87 -18.89 7.94
CA THR A 15 -2.48 -19.30 7.66
C THR A 15 -2.17 -19.15 6.18
N TYR A 16 -0.88 -19.12 5.84
CA TYR A 16 -0.44 -19.09 4.44
C TYR A 16 -1.04 -20.26 3.63
N GLU A 17 -1.05 -21.46 4.20
CA GLU A 17 -1.59 -22.67 3.57
C GLU A 17 -3.10 -22.56 3.35
N SER A 18 -3.84 -22.09 4.37
CA SER A 18 -5.29 -21.91 4.28
C SER A 18 -5.66 -20.94 3.15
N ILE A 19 -4.97 -19.81 3.05
CA ILE A 19 -5.20 -18.81 2.00
C ILE A 19 -4.80 -19.36 0.62
N SER A 20 -3.69 -20.11 0.56
CA SER A 20 -3.26 -20.75 -0.70
C SER A 20 -4.29 -21.77 -1.19
N ASP A 21 -4.96 -22.48 -0.27
CA ASP A 21 -6.05 -23.38 -0.62
C ASP A 21 -7.31 -22.65 -1.09
N GLU A 22 -7.59 -21.44 -0.60
CA GLU A 22 -8.63 -20.57 -1.15
C GLU A 22 -8.33 -20.14 -2.58
N ILE A 23 -7.08 -19.79 -2.88
CA ILE A 23 -6.64 -19.51 -4.25
C ILE A 23 -6.85 -20.73 -5.14
N LYS A 24 -6.44 -21.94 -4.69
CA LYS A 24 -6.70 -23.18 -5.45
C LYS A 24 -8.18 -23.42 -5.70
N LYS A 25 -9.05 -23.11 -4.73
CA LYS A 25 -10.51 -23.20 -4.91
C LYS A 25 -11.01 -22.17 -5.92
N ALA A 26 -10.51 -20.94 -5.87
CA ALA A 26 -10.85 -19.89 -6.83
C ALA A 26 -10.43 -20.29 -8.25
N LEU A 27 -9.26 -20.92 -8.42
CA LEU A 27 -8.79 -21.42 -9.72
C LEU A 27 -9.72 -22.47 -10.35
N LYS A 28 -10.49 -23.21 -9.56
CA LYS A 28 -11.49 -24.15 -10.10
C LYS A 28 -12.60 -23.44 -10.89
N LEU A 29 -12.84 -22.15 -10.63
CA LEU A 29 -13.81 -21.34 -11.39
C LEU A 29 -13.40 -21.16 -12.86
N LEU A 30 -12.13 -21.37 -13.19
CA LEU A 30 -11.63 -21.25 -14.56
C LEU A 30 -11.96 -22.47 -15.43
N GLY A 31 -12.30 -23.63 -14.85
CA GLY A 31 -12.62 -24.85 -15.60
C GLY A 31 -11.57 -25.24 -16.67
N ASP A 32 -12.02 -25.85 -17.76
CA ASP A 32 -11.19 -26.28 -18.90
C ASP A 32 -11.05 -25.19 -19.99
N LYS A 33 -11.00 -23.92 -19.58
CA LYS A 33 -10.83 -22.78 -20.50
C LYS A 33 -9.42 -22.76 -21.11
N ASN A 34 -9.31 -22.02 -22.21
CA ASN A 34 -8.13 -21.90 -23.10
C ASN A 34 -6.79 -22.00 -22.34
N GLU A 35 -6.00 -23.03 -22.66
CA GLU A 35 -4.82 -23.41 -21.84
C GLU A 35 -3.69 -22.38 -21.85
N ILE A 36 -3.53 -21.63 -22.96
CA ILE A 36 -2.40 -20.71 -23.14
C ILE A 36 -2.53 -19.50 -22.20
N ASP A 37 -3.67 -18.79 -22.23
CA ASP A 37 -3.91 -17.63 -21.37
C ASP A 37 -3.99 -18.03 -19.89
N LYS A 38 -4.49 -19.24 -19.62
CA LYS A 38 -4.52 -19.84 -18.30
C LYS A 38 -3.12 -20.10 -17.75
N LYS A 39 -2.16 -20.53 -18.60
CA LYS A 39 -0.78 -20.78 -18.18
C LYS A 39 -0.07 -19.50 -17.75
N SER A 40 -0.11 -18.44 -18.57
CA SER A 40 0.50 -17.15 -18.22
C SER A 40 -0.12 -16.55 -16.95
N PHE A 41 -1.44 -16.65 -16.80
CA PHE A 41 -2.12 -16.24 -15.57
C PHE A 41 -1.63 -17.01 -14.33
N ILE A 42 -1.49 -18.34 -14.43
CA ILE A 42 -0.98 -19.18 -13.32
C ILE A 42 0.47 -18.82 -12.97
N GLU A 43 1.31 -18.52 -13.95
CA GLU A 43 2.69 -18.09 -13.72
C GLU A 43 2.76 -16.78 -12.90
N PHE A 44 2.01 -15.74 -13.31
CA PHE A 44 1.95 -14.48 -12.54
C PHE A 44 1.39 -14.67 -11.13
N LEU A 45 0.36 -15.53 -10.99
CA LEU A 45 -0.22 -15.84 -9.70
C LEU A 45 0.78 -16.57 -8.78
N ASN A 46 1.59 -17.48 -9.32
CA ASN A 46 2.62 -18.19 -8.56
C ASN A 46 3.73 -17.23 -8.10
N LEU A 47 4.18 -16.33 -8.96
CA LEU A 47 5.14 -15.28 -8.59
C LEU A 47 4.61 -14.45 -7.42
N ARG A 48 3.33 -14.04 -7.49
CA ARG A 48 2.73 -13.26 -6.40
C ARG A 48 2.61 -14.03 -5.09
N GLN A 49 2.25 -15.31 -5.13
CA GLN A 49 2.24 -16.17 -3.94
C GLN A 49 3.64 -16.31 -3.33
N GLN A 50 4.68 -16.42 -4.17
CA GLN A 50 6.07 -16.45 -3.72
C GLN A 50 6.49 -15.16 -3.02
N ASP A 51 6.02 -13.99 -3.46
CA ASP A 51 6.27 -12.72 -2.76
C ASP A 51 5.71 -12.73 -1.33
N PHE A 52 4.46 -13.20 -1.16
CA PHE A 52 3.85 -13.35 0.16
C PHE A 52 4.61 -14.35 1.03
N TYR A 53 4.98 -15.50 0.49
CA TYR A 53 5.78 -16.50 1.20
C TYR A 53 7.15 -15.95 1.64
N LYS A 54 7.83 -15.23 0.75
CA LYS A 54 9.13 -14.62 1.03
C LYS A 54 9.02 -13.52 2.08
N ALA A 55 7.97 -12.70 2.04
CA ALA A 55 7.72 -11.69 3.07
C ALA A 55 7.44 -12.34 4.43
N LEU A 56 6.62 -13.38 4.47
CA LEU A 56 6.35 -14.12 5.71
C LEU A 56 7.57 -14.84 6.26
N SER A 57 8.42 -15.44 5.42
CA SER A 57 9.62 -16.15 5.90
C SER A 57 10.69 -15.22 6.46
N LYS A 58 10.75 -13.97 5.97
CA LYS A 58 11.71 -12.95 6.43
C LYS A 58 11.24 -12.15 7.65
N THR A 59 9.93 -12.11 7.91
CA THR A 59 9.36 -11.27 8.96
C THR A 59 9.27 -12.05 10.27
N THR A 60 9.98 -11.56 11.29
CA THR A 60 9.94 -12.09 12.67
C THR A 60 8.90 -11.39 13.54
N ASP A 61 8.56 -10.13 13.24
CA ASP A 61 7.56 -9.37 13.99
C ASP A 61 6.14 -9.92 13.81
N HIS A 62 5.46 -10.22 14.91
CA HIS A 62 4.15 -10.86 14.88
C HIS A 62 3.07 -9.96 14.26
N TYR A 63 3.11 -8.66 14.53
CA TYR A 63 2.12 -7.72 14.00
C TYR A 63 2.25 -7.57 12.48
N GLU A 64 3.48 -7.46 12.00
CA GLU A 64 3.80 -7.36 10.59
C GLU A 64 3.47 -8.65 9.83
N ARG A 65 3.76 -9.83 10.41
CA ARG A 65 3.30 -11.12 9.88
C ARG A 65 1.78 -11.17 9.72
N GLN A 66 1.04 -10.70 10.73
CA GLN A 66 -0.42 -10.67 10.67
C GLN A 66 -0.92 -9.75 9.54
N ARG A 67 -0.29 -8.60 9.32
CA ARG A 67 -0.65 -7.69 8.20
C ARG A 67 -0.40 -8.33 6.84
N ILE A 68 0.71 -9.06 6.68
CA ILE A 68 1.02 -9.78 5.44
C ILE A 68 -0.05 -10.87 5.17
N LEU A 69 -0.44 -11.63 6.21
CA LEU A 69 -1.50 -12.66 6.09
C LEU A 69 -2.85 -12.04 5.75
N GLU A 70 -3.24 -10.96 6.42
CA GLU A 70 -4.50 -10.26 6.13
C GLU A 70 -4.54 -9.70 4.71
N GLN A 71 -3.41 -9.19 4.20
CA GLN A 71 -3.30 -8.78 2.81
C GLN A 71 -3.38 -9.96 1.85
N TYR A 72 -2.74 -11.08 2.16
CA TYR A 72 -2.77 -12.27 1.30
C TYR A 72 -4.20 -12.83 1.19
N HIS A 73 -4.94 -12.87 2.30
CA HIS A 73 -6.34 -13.26 2.30
C HIS A 73 -7.21 -12.27 1.51
N ARG A 74 -6.98 -10.96 1.63
CA ARG A 74 -7.65 -9.95 0.78
C ARG A 74 -7.37 -10.17 -0.70
N PHE A 75 -6.12 -10.46 -1.05
CA PHE A 75 -5.73 -10.77 -2.42
C PHE A 75 -6.48 -12.00 -2.95
N ALA A 76 -6.53 -13.10 -2.17
CA ALA A 76 -7.25 -14.31 -2.54
C ALA A 76 -8.76 -14.07 -2.75
N ASN A 77 -9.40 -13.33 -1.85
CA ASN A 77 -10.82 -12.96 -1.97
C ASN A 77 -11.10 -12.07 -3.19
N THR A 78 -10.19 -11.14 -3.46
CA THR A 78 -10.28 -10.24 -4.62
C THR A 78 -10.15 -11.04 -5.90
N LEU A 79 -9.20 -11.97 -5.95
CA LEU A 79 -9.03 -12.89 -7.08
C LEU A 79 -10.30 -13.71 -7.32
N ALA A 80 -10.84 -14.36 -6.28
CA ALA A 80 -12.08 -15.13 -6.39
C ALA A 80 -13.26 -14.27 -6.87
N SER A 81 -13.33 -13.01 -6.44
CA SER A 81 -14.35 -12.06 -6.87
C SER A 81 -14.21 -11.68 -8.35
N CYS A 82 -13.00 -11.39 -8.83
CA CYS A 82 -12.73 -11.10 -10.24
C CYS A 82 -13.01 -12.33 -11.13
N LEU A 83 -12.67 -13.53 -10.66
CA LEU A 83 -12.97 -14.76 -11.39
C LEU A 83 -14.47 -15.05 -11.44
N SER A 84 -15.21 -14.87 -10.34
CA SER A 84 -16.64 -15.14 -10.29
C SER A 84 -17.51 -14.07 -10.96
N LYS A 85 -17.06 -12.82 -11.00
CA LYS A 85 -17.76 -11.68 -11.61
C LYS A 85 -16.83 -10.87 -12.52
N PRO A 86 -16.37 -11.44 -13.65
CA PRO A 86 -15.38 -10.81 -14.53
C PRO A 86 -15.74 -9.39 -14.98
N GLN A 87 -17.03 -9.11 -15.23
CA GLN A 87 -17.54 -7.80 -15.63
C GLN A 87 -17.33 -6.69 -14.59
N ASN A 88 -17.16 -7.04 -13.31
CA ASN A 88 -16.96 -6.08 -12.22
C ASN A 88 -15.49 -5.90 -11.86
N THR A 89 -14.56 -6.52 -12.59
CA THR A 89 -13.13 -6.57 -12.25
C THR A 89 -12.54 -5.18 -12.03
N ALA A 90 -12.85 -4.19 -12.88
CA ALA A 90 -12.34 -2.82 -12.71
C ALA A 90 -12.71 -2.21 -11.35
N TYR A 91 -13.99 -2.33 -10.96
CA TYR A 91 -14.48 -1.85 -9.65
C TYR A 91 -13.87 -2.63 -8.48
N ILE A 92 -13.74 -3.95 -8.62
CA ILE A 92 -13.16 -4.81 -7.58
C ILE A 92 -11.69 -4.45 -7.33
N ILE A 93 -10.92 -4.19 -8.39
CA ILE A 93 -9.52 -3.77 -8.31
C ILE A 93 -9.41 -2.41 -7.61
N ASP A 94 -10.22 -1.44 -8.02
CA ASP A 94 -10.24 -0.11 -7.41
C ASP A 94 -10.53 -0.19 -5.90
N SER A 95 -11.56 -0.96 -5.52
CA SER A 95 -11.91 -1.18 -4.12
C SER A 95 -10.81 -1.90 -3.33
N TYR A 96 -10.00 -2.74 -3.97
CA TYR A 96 -8.88 -3.43 -3.33
C TYR A 96 -7.70 -2.47 -3.09
N HIS A 97 -7.30 -1.68 -4.09
CA HIS A 97 -6.17 -0.75 -4.00
C HIS A 97 -6.45 0.52 -3.20
N ASN A 98 -7.70 0.97 -3.14
CA ASN A 98 -8.12 2.15 -2.37
C ASN A 98 -8.55 1.80 -0.94
N ASN A 99 -8.43 0.52 -0.54
CA ASN A 99 -8.75 0.11 0.82
C ASN A 99 -7.74 0.73 1.81
N LYS A 100 -8.23 1.32 2.91
CA LYS A 100 -7.37 1.90 3.96
C LYS A 100 -6.41 0.89 4.58
N ASN A 101 -6.76 -0.39 4.56
CA ASN A 101 -5.96 -1.48 5.09
C ASN A 101 -5.13 -2.18 4.00
N TYR A 102 -5.03 -1.60 2.80
CA TYR A 102 -4.16 -2.13 1.75
C TYR A 102 -2.71 -2.11 2.21
N TYR A 103 -2.05 -3.26 2.11
CA TYR A 103 -0.68 -3.42 2.50
C TYR A 103 0.19 -3.89 1.32
N PRO A 104 1.13 -3.07 0.81
CA PRO A 104 1.89 -3.39 -0.41
C PRO A 104 3.02 -4.38 -0.14
N VAL A 105 2.70 -5.66 -0.02
CA VAL A 105 3.70 -6.72 0.22
C VAL A 105 4.67 -6.81 -0.96
N GLY A 106 5.97 -6.71 -0.69
CA GLY A 106 7.03 -6.79 -1.70
C GLY A 106 7.42 -5.47 -2.35
N ALA A 107 6.85 -4.33 -1.93
CA ALA A 107 7.33 -3.02 -2.36
C ALA A 107 8.71 -2.75 -1.76
N THR A 108 9.74 -2.65 -2.61
CA THR A 108 11.14 -2.44 -2.20
C THR A 108 11.69 -1.10 -2.65
N LYS A 109 11.02 -0.41 -3.57
CA LYS A 109 11.44 0.89 -4.07
C LYS A 109 10.94 1.97 -3.12
N VAL A 110 11.85 2.79 -2.63
CA VAL A 110 11.52 4.00 -1.87
C VAL A 110 11.22 5.10 -2.89
N ILE A 111 10.13 5.84 -2.72
CA ILE A 111 9.91 7.06 -3.51
C ILE A 111 11.03 8.02 -3.13
N GLU A 112 11.87 8.41 -4.09
CA GLU A 112 12.83 9.49 -3.86
C GLU A 112 12.03 10.72 -3.44
N GLU A 113 12.15 11.09 -2.17
CA GLU A 113 11.34 12.18 -1.64
C GLU A 113 11.72 13.48 -2.36
N PRO A 114 10.73 14.30 -2.75
CA PRO A 114 11.01 15.56 -3.40
C PRO A 114 11.84 16.44 -2.45
N ILE A 115 12.59 17.37 -3.04
CA ILE A 115 13.45 18.42 -2.44
C ILE A 115 12.94 18.99 -1.10
N ARG A 116 11.63 18.94 -0.85
CA ARG A 116 10.94 19.24 0.42
C ARG A 116 11.48 18.50 1.65
N HIS A 117 11.87 17.22 1.57
CA HIS A 117 12.43 16.50 2.74
C HIS A 117 13.78 17.09 3.16
N ASN A 118 14.66 17.31 2.18
CA ASN A 118 15.97 17.92 2.43
C ASN A 118 15.83 19.34 2.96
N ILE A 119 14.87 20.12 2.45
CA ILE A 119 14.55 21.45 2.98
C ILE A 119 14.01 21.35 4.41
N SER A 120 13.14 20.38 4.70
CA SER A 120 12.58 20.19 6.03
C SER A 120 13.63 19.76 7.05
N LEU A 121 14.51 18.83 6.67
CA LEU A 121 15.62 18.37 7.48
C LEU A 121 16.63 19.50 7.74
N ALA A 122 16.98 20.29 6.71
CA ALA A 122 17.81 21.48 6.86
C ALA A 122 17.16 22.53 7.79
N ALA A 123 15.85 22.78 7.65
CA ALA A 123 15.10 23.67 8.54
C ALA A 123 15.09 23.16 9.99
N THR A 124 14.99 21.85 10.19
CA THR A 124 15.07 21.22 11.53
C THR A 124 16.42 21.44 12.17
N ILE A 125 17.50 21.18 11.42
CA ILE A 125 18.88 21.35 11.90
C ILE A 125 19.15 22.81 12.25
N LEU A 126 18.75 23.74 11.38
CA LEU A 126 18.85 25.18 11.63
C LEU A 126 18.01 25.60 12.84
N GLY A 127 16.78 25.13 12.95
CA GLY A 127 15.89 25.44 14.08
C GLY A 127 16.44 24.96 15.41
N ALA A 128 16.96 23.72 15.46
CA ALA A 128 17.62 23.18 16.65
C ALA A 128 18.89 23.95 17.01
N ALA A 129 19.72 24.31 16.03
CA ALA A 129 20.91 25.11 16.25
C ALA A 129 20.57 26.51 16.80
N LEU A 130 19.50 27.15 16.32
CA LEU A 130 19.05 28.45 16.81
C LEU A 130 18.52 28.38 18.25
N ILE A 131 17.85 27.28 18.63
CA ILE A 131 17.42 27.07 20.03
C ILE A 131 18.63 26.92 20.94
N ILE A 132 19.61 26.09 20.56
CA ILE A 132 20.85 25.93 21.35
C ILE A 132 21.59 27.26 21.48
N ALA A 133 21.70 28.02 20.38
CA ALA A 133 22.31 29.35 20.38
C ALA A 133 21.54 30.34 21.26
N SER A 134 20.20 30.28 21.28
CA SER A 134 19.35 31.14 22.11
C SER A 134 19.56 30.90 23.62
N ILE A 135 19.79 29.64 24.01
CA ILE A 135 20.07 29.25 25.41
C ILE A 135 21.45 29.76 25.83
N ALA A 136 22.46 29.64 24.94
CA ALA A 136 23.80 30.17 25.20
C ALA A 136 23.81 31.71 25.27
N ALA A 137 23.02 32.38 24.43
CA ALA A 137 22.93 33.84 24.39
C ALA A 137 22.20 34.46 25.60
N LEU A 138 21.47 33.66 26.38
CA LEU A 138 20.64 34.12 27.50
C LEU A 138 21.46 34.82 28.59
N TRP A 139 22.71 34.39 28.77
CA TRP A 139 23.66 34.96 29.74
C TRP A 139 24.41 36.20 29.23
N ILE A 140 24.36 36.46 27.91
CA ILE A 140 25.09 37.57 27.27
C ILE A 140 24.12 38.72 26.96
N ASN A 141 22.97 38.41 26.34
CA ASN A 141 21.96 39.39 26.00
C ASN A 141 20.57 38.73 25.86
N PRO A 142 19.63 39.00 26.78
CA PRO A 142 18.30 38.39 26.75
C PRO A 142 17.45 38.80 25.54
N PHE A 143 17.73 39.94 24.89
CA PHE A 143 17.05 40.34 23.66
C PHE A 143 17.38 39.41 22.48
N ILE A 144 18.61 38.88 22.42
CA ILE A 144 19.01 37.94 21.37
C ILE A 144 18.24 36.62 21.54
N THR A 145 18.08 36.15 22.77
CA THR A 145 17.24 34.98 23.10
C THR A 145 15.79 35.20 22.69
N ALA A 146 15.22 36.36 22.99
CA ALA A 146 13.82 36.69 22.65
C ALA A 146 13.53 36.65 21.14
N ILE A 147 14.56 36.86 20.29
CA ILE A 147 14.44 36.82 18.82
C ILE A 147 14.74 35.42 18.28
N LEU A 148 15.82 34.78 18.73
CA LEU A 148 16.27 33.49 18.19
C LEU A 148 15.36 32.32 18.58
N LEU A 149 14.83 32.34 19.80
CA LEU A 149 14.02 31.22 20.32
C LEU A 149 12.72 31.02 19.51
N PRO A 150 11.90 32.07 19.23
CA PRO A 150 10.70 31.91 18.39
C PRO A 150 11.02 31.46 16.96
N ILE A 151 12.11 31.96 16.37
CA ILE A 151 12.55 31.58 15.02
C ILE A 151 12.96 30.10 14.98
N GLY A 152 13.73 29.65 15.97
CA GLY A 152 14.13 28.25 16.08
C GLY A 152 12.94 27.30 16.27
N ILE A 153 11.96 27.68 17.11
CA ILE A 153 10.73 26.90 17.33
C ILE A 153 9.89 26.82 16.05
N THR A 154 9.72 27.92 15.32
CA THR A 154 8.95 27.92 14.07
C THR A 154 9.61 27.10 12.97
N MET A 155 10.94 27.08 12.91
CA MET A 155 11.69 26.24 11.97
C MET A 155 11.69 24.74 12.31
N LEU A 156 11.38 24.35 13.55
CA LEU A 156 11.21 22.94 13.92
C LEU A 156 9.90 22.33 13.41
N ALA A 157 8.86 23.14 13.16
CA ALA A 157 7.53 22.64 12.83
C ALA A 157 7.47 21.81 11.51
N PRO A 158 8.08 22.25 10.39
CA PRO A 158 8.15 21.42 9.18
C PRO A 158 8.93 20.13 9.42
N GLY A 159 10.03 20.24 10.17
CA GLY A 159 10.94 19.17 10.51
C GLY A 159 10.35 18.00 11.27
N GLY A 160 9.66 18.32 12.36
CA GLY A 160 8.97 17.33 13.18
C GLY A 160 7.90 16.57 12.38
N THR A 161 7.18 17.25 11.48
CA THR A 161 6.21 16.56 10.62
C THR A 161 6.87 15.67 9.57
N SER A 162 8.02 16.07 9.03
CA SER A 162 8.74 15.31 8.00
C SER A 162 9.40 14.06 8.56
N LEU A 163 9.91 14.09 9.80
CA LEU A 163 10.52 12.93 10.46
C LEU A 163 9.50 11.89 10.96
N LEU A 164 8.23 12.29 11.08
CA LEU A 164 7.14 11.41 11.50
C LEU A 164 6.40 10.77 10.32
N ILE A 165 6.68 11.21 9.09
CA ILE A 165 6.15 10.59 7.87
C ILE A 165 7.15 9.50 7.48
N PRO A 166 6.79 8.20 7.58
CA PRO A 166 7.66 7.14 7.09
C PRO A 166 7.84 7.29 5.58
N ASP A 167 9.06 7.05 5.10
CA ASP A 167 9.40 7.06 3.66
C ASP A 167 8.31 6.33 2.87
N SER A 168 7.64 7.04 1.97
CA SER A 168 6.58 6.43 1.19
C SER A 168 7.19 5.41 0.21
N LEU A 169 6.92 4.14 0.42
CA LEU A 169 7.29 3.09 -0.54
C LEU A 169 6.52 3.31 -1.85
N ASP A 170 7.21 3.16 -2.98
CA ASP A 170 6.57 3.14 -4.28
C ASP A 170 5.80 1.83 -4.43
N THR A 171 4.48 1.94 -4.37
CA THR A 171 3.56 0.80 -4.49
C THR A 171 3.12 0.55 -5.92
N SER A 172 3.53 1.40 -6.88
CA SER A 172 2.99 1.42 -8.25
C SER A 172 3.24 0.10 -8.97
N GLU A 173 4.44 -0.47 -8.83
CA GLU A 173 4.79 -1.75 -9.47
C GLU A 173 3.96 -2.91 -8.90
N VAL A 174 3.81 -2.97 -7.57
CA VAL A 174 3.02 -4.01 -6.90
C VAL A 174 1.55 -3.90 -7.30
N LYS A 175 0.99 -2.69 -7.29
CA LYS A 175 -0.40 -2.45 -7.71
C LYS A 175 -0.62 -2.81 -9.18
N SER A 176 0.34 -2.48 -10.05
CA SER A 176 0.29 -2.82 -11.48
C SER A 176 0.29 -4.33 -11.70
N LEU A 177 1.18 -5.06 -11.02
CA LEU A 177 1.23 -6.52 -11.07
C LEU A 177 -0.07 -7.16 -10.58
N GLU A 178 -0.60 -6.71 -9.44
CA GLU A 178 -1.87 -7.22 -8.89
C GLU A 178 -3.04 -6.93 -9.84
N LYS A 179 -3.12 -5.72 -10.40
CA LYS A 179 -4.11 -5.34 -11.41
C LYS A 179 -4.02 -6.26 -12.63
N MET A 180 -2.81 -6.49 -13.15
CA MET A 180 -2.57 -7.40 -14.27
C MET A 180 -3.07 -8.81 -13.95
N ILE A 181 -2.74 -9.37 -12.78
CA ILE A 181 -3.20 -10.71 -12.38
C ILE A 181 -4.74 -10.79 -12.37
N PHE A 182 -5.41 -9.80 -11.77
CA PHE A 182 -6.87 -9.78 -11.68
C PHE A 182 -7.53 -9.64 -13.07
N GLN A 183 -7.00 -8.75 -13.92
CA GLN A 183 -7.51 -8.54 -15.27
C GLN A 183 -7.28 -9.75 -16.18
N THR A 184 -6.09 -10.35 -16.14
CA THR A 184 -5.79 -11.56 -16.91
C THR A 184 -6.66 -12.72 -16.44
N GLY A 185 -6.83 -12.91 -15.12
CA GLY A 185 -7.74 -13.93 -14.60
C GLY A 185 -9.19 -13.74 -15.06
N ALA A 186 -9.68 -12.49 -15.08
CA ALA A 186 -11.00 -12.16 -15.59
C ALA A 186 -11.13 -12.41 -17.10
N LYS A 187 -10.11 -12.08 -17.90
CA LYS A 187 -10.06 -12.34 -19.35
C LYS A 187 -10.04 -13.82 -19.69
N VAL A 188 -9.31 -14.64 -18.91
CA VAL A 188 -9.38 -16.11 -19.06
C VAL A 188 -10.82 -16.60 -18.88
N ASN A 189 -11.57 -15.98 -17.96
CA ASN A 189 -12.96 -16.36 -17.69
C ASN A 189 -13.96 -15.78 -18.72
N ASN A 190 -13.73 -14.56 -19.20
CA ASN A 190 -14.53 -13.87 -20.21
C ASN A 190 -13.63 -13.09 -21.19
N PRO A 191 -13.24 -13.70 -22.33
CA PRO A 191 -12.27 -13.12 -23.26
C PRO A 191 -12.72 -11.83 -23.95
N GLU A 192 -14.03 -11.55 -24.00
CA GLU A 192 -14.58 -10.34 -24.63
C GLU A 192 -14.38 -9.08 -23.80
N LEU A 193 -13.89 -9.21 -22.55
CA LEU A 193 -13.60 -8.07 -21.70
C LEU A 193 -12.38 -7.28 -22.20
N SER A 194 -12.65 -6.07 -22.68
CA SER A 194 -11.64 -5.01 -22.75
C SER A 194 -11.55 -4.30 -21.39
N PHE A 195 -10.33 -4.15 -20.91
CA PHE A 195 -10.04 -3.18 -19.85
C PHE A 195 -9.28 -2.06 -20.53
N ASP A 196 -9.95 -0.93 -20.77
CA ASP A 196 -9.27 0.24 -21.32
C ASP A 196 -8.19 0.65 -20.32
N GLU A 197 -6.93 0.49 -20.71
CA GLU A 197 -5.83 1.12 -20.03
C GLU A 197 -5.95 2.62 -20.32
N VAL A 198 -6.55 3.38 -19.40
CA VAL A 198 -6.25 4.81 -19.35
C VAL A 198 -4.92 4.92 -18.60
N PRO A 199 -3.80 5.20 -19.29
CA PRO A 199 -2.53 5.44 -18.64
C PRO A 199 -2.60 6.87 -18.09
N GLY A 200 -2.59 7.02 -16.76
CA GLY A 200 -2.37 8.31 -16.12
C GLY A 200 -3.49 9.34 -16.30
N TYR A 201 -4.56 9.23 -15.51
CA TYR A 201 -5.34 10.42 -15.16
C TYR A 201 -4.62 11.13 -13.99
N ASN A 202 -3.83 12.15 -14.33
CA ASN A 202 -3.33 13.13 -13.37
C ASN A 202 -4.33 14.31 -13.34
N PRO A 203 -5.15 14.50 -12.28
CA PRO A 203 -6.12 15.58 -12.23
C PRO A 203 -5.50 16.99 -12.11
N GLN A 204 -4.17 17.15 -12.13
CA GLN A 204 -3.52 18.45 -11.91
C GLN A 204 -3.35 19.34 -13.16
N TYR A 205 -3.80 18.94 -14.34
CA TYR A 205 -3.71 19.80 -15.54
C TYR A 205 -5.03 20.14 -16.21
N ALA A 206 -6.17 19.83 -15.58
CA ALA A 206 -7.49 20.26 -16.05
C ALA A 206 -7.92 21.59 -15.39
N THR A 207 -7.05 22.60 -15.39
CA THR A 207 -7.45 24.01 -15.19
C THR A 207 -6.33 24.92 -15.68
N VAL A 208 -6.32 25.17 -16.99
CA VAL A 208 -6.01 26.49 -17.52
C VAL A 208 -6.98 26.69 -18.69
N LEU A 209 -8.13 27.30 -18.38
CA LEU A 209 -8.86 28.14 -19.32
C LEU A 209 -8.33 29.55 -19.14
#